data_AF-A0A7J3FA78-F1
#
_entry.id   AF-A0A7J3FA78-F1
#
_cell.length_a   1.000
_cell.length_b   1.000
_cell.length_c   1.000
_cell.angle_alpha   90.00
_cell.angle_beta   90.00
_cell.angle_gamma   90.00
#
_symmetry.space_group_name_H-M   'P 1'
#
loop_
_entity.id
_entity.type
_entity.pdbx_description
1 polymer ?
#
loop_
_entity_poly.entity_id
_entity_poly.type
_entity_poly.pdbx_seq_one_letter_code
_entity_poly.pdbx_strand_id
1 'polypeptide(L)'
;MIRVAHSEGVNIYCPENGRFSFFNSPYFAHQSCTGVDIYPDAWFNNAAPSPVSGEIIGIREVNRFQHRDFECSDKDYVILIRSLENRDKTVKILHVKPTVKVGAKINVGEKIGILIRSGFFDFWTDPHIHVEVRNPEDPIRARGGCRIKGTIEIDSDLDLVDLTSIKGTVVDSKREYSLIAPEM
;
A
#
# COMPACT_ATOMS: atom_id res chain seq x y z
N MET A 1 -6.53 8.69 -12.91
CA MET A 1 -6.42 7.54 -11.98
C MET A 1 -6.75 6.28 -12.77
N ILE A 2 -5.88 5.27 -12.74
CA ILE A 2 -6.05 4.00 -13.46
C ILE A 2 -6.41 2.90 -12.47
N ARG A 3 -7.34 2.01 -12.84
CA ARG A 3 -7.64 0.80 -12.07
C ARG A 3 -6.49 -0.19 -12.20
N VAL A 4 -5.87 -0.57 -11.08
CA VAL A 4 -4.70 -1.46 -11.05
C VAL A 4 -4.97 -2.81 -10.39
N ALA A 5 -6.02 -2.88 -9.58
CA ALA A 5 -6.38 -4.09 -8.87
C ALA A 5 -7.87 -4.12 -8.54
N HIS A 6 -8.37 -5.31 -8.18
CA HIS A 6 -9.73 -5.49 -7.69
C HIS A 6 -9.84 -6.64 -6.69
N SER A 7 -10.83 -6.59 -5.80
CA SER A 7 -11.16 -7.65 -4.84
C SER A 7 -12.62 -7.55 -4.43
N GLU A 8 -13.36 -8.65 -4.47
CA GLU A 8 -14.73 -8.74 -3.94
C GLU A 8 -15.69 -7.62 -4.43
N GLY A 9 -15.58 -7.23 -5.70
CA GLY A 9 -16.41 -6.14 -6.26
C GLY A 9 -15.96 -4.72 -5.88
N VAL A 10 -14.77 -4.56 -5.30
CA VAL A 10 -14.13 -3.27 -5.04
C VAL A 10 -12.93 -3.11 -5.98
N ASN A 11 -12.90 -2.02 -6.74
CA ASN A 11 -11.80 -1.60 -7.59
C ASN A 11 -10.82 -0.72 -6.81
N ILE A 12 -9.52 -0.88 -7.09
CA ILE A 12 -8.43 -0.13 -6.47
C ILE A 12 -7.69 0.62 -7.57
N TYR A 13 -7.46 1.91 -7.33
CA TYR A 13 -6.92 2.83 -8.31
C TYR A 13 -5.57 3.41 -7.89
N CYS A 14 -4.73 3.65 -8.90
CA CYS A 14 -3.42 4.29 -8.78
C CYS A 14 -3.41 5.58 -9.63
N PRO A 15 -2.65 6.62 -9.24
CA PRO A 15 -2.32 7.72 -10.15
C PRO A 15 -1.67 7.21 -11.45
N GLU A 16 -1.89 7.91 -12.56
CA GLU A 16 -1.40 7.49 -13.89
C GLU A 16 0.13 7.45 -13.98
N ASN A 17 0.80 8.39 -13.30
CA ASN A 17 2.25 8.43 -13.13
C ASN A 17 2.74 7.67 -11.88
N GLY A 18 1.84 7.01 -11.15
CA GLY A 18 2.16 6.26 -9.96
C GLY A 18 2.69 4.86 -10.26
N ARG A 19 3.16 4.18 -9.21
CA ARG A 19 3.56 2.77 -9.22
C ARG A 19 2.68 1.99 -8.24
N PHE A 20 2.63 0.68 -8.36
CA PHE A 20 1.99 -0.17 -7.35
C PHE A 20 2.75 -1.48 -7.19
N SER A 21 2.63 -2.13 -6.04
CA SER A 21 3.26 -3.43 -5.79
C SER A 21 2.41 -4.30 -4.86
N PHE A 22 2.35 -5.58 -5.18
CA PHE A 22 1.80 -6.61 -4.31
C PHE A 22 2.85 -7.22 -3.37
N PHE A 23 4.14 -6.98 -3.60
CA PHE A 23 5.22 -7.79 -3.02
C PHE A 23 6.35 -6.99 -2.38
N ASN A 24 6.23 -5.66 -2.25
CA ASN A 24 7.31 -4.81 -1.71
C ASN A 24 7.46 -4.86 -0.18
N SER A 25 6.81 -5.81 0.48
CA SER A 25 6.76 -5.91 1.93
C SER A 25 6.71 -7.37 2.37
N PRO A 26 7.45 -7.75 3.42
CA PRO A 26 7.49 -9.12 3.92
C PRO A 26 6.25 -9.49 4.74
N TYR A 27 5.34 -8.54 4.99
CA TYR A 27 4.16 -8.79 5.82
C TYR A 27 3.15 -9.71 5.13
N PHE A 28 2.39 -10.43 5.97
CA PHE A 28 1.42 -11.45 5.55
C PHE A 28 0.48 -10.99 4.43
N ALA A 29 0.06 -9.72 4.47
CA ALA A 29 -0.84 -9.15 3.48
C ALA A 29 -0.28 -9.29 2.05
N HIS A 30 1.01 -9.04 1.86
CA HIS A 30 1.71 -9.13 0.58
C HIS A 30 2.03 -10.57 0.18
N GLN A 31 2.46 -11.40 1.15
CA GLN A 31 2.69 -12.83 0.92
C GLN A 31 1.42 -13.58 0.43
N SER A 32 0.24 -13.12 0.86
CA SER A 32 -1.05 -13.74 0.51
C SER A 32 -1.81 -13.02 -0.59
N CYS A 33 -1.23 -11.98 -1.23
CA CYS A 33 -1.91 -11.10 -2.17
C CYS A 33 -3.23 -10.53 -1.61
N THR A 34 -3.27 -10.18 -0.32
CA THR A 34 -4.42 -9.56 0.36
C THR A 34 -4.21 -8.08 0.68
N GLY A 35 -3.01 -7.56 0.39
CA GLY A 35 -2.67 -6.15 0.41
C GLY A 35 -1.98 -5.73 -0.89
N VAL A 36 -2.15 -4.47 -1.27
CA VAL A 36 -1.45 -3.83 -2.38
C VAL A 36 -1.00 -2.45 -1.93
N ASP A 37 0.24 -2.09 -2.28
CA ASP A 37 0.80 -0.78 -2.01
C ASP A 37 0.67 0.08 -3.27
N ILE A 38 0.11 1.27 -3.13
CA ILE A 38 0.03 2.29 -4.17
C ILE A 38 1.08 3.35 -3.85
N TYR A 39 1.95 3.64 -4.81
CA TYR A 39 3.01 4.64 -4.73
C TYR A 39 2.62 5.81 -5.63
N PRO A 40 1.95 6.85 -5.11
CA PRO A 40 1.79 8.09 -5.84
C PRO A 40 3.16 8.65 -6.23
N ASP A 41 3.23 9.39 -7.33
CA ASP A 41 4.41 10.18 -7.70
C ASP A 41 4.54 11.42 -6.78
N ALA A 42 4.80 11.16 -5.50
CA ALA A 42 4.83 12.13 -4.44
C ALA A 42 5.72 11.64 -3.29
N TRP A 43 6.38 12.56 -2.59
CA TRP A 43 7.23 12.22 -1.46
C TRP A 43 6.48 12.27 -0.11
N PHE A 44 7.17 11.94 1.00
CA PHE A 44 6.62 12.14 2.34
C PHE A 44 6.16 13.58 2.56
N ASN A 45 5.13 13.77 3.38
CA ASN A 45 4.44 15.05 3.66
C ASN A 45 3.62 15.64 2.49
N ASN A 46 3.54 14.96 1.35
CA ASN A 46 2.66 15.34 0.25
C ASN A 46 1.27 14.69 0.38
N ALA A 47 0.33 15.14 -0.45
CA ALA A 47 -1.04 14.63 -0.46
C ALA A 47 -1.11 13.15 -0.85
N ALA A 48 -1.87 12.37 -0.08
CA ALA A 48 -2.23 11.00 -0.41
C ALA A 48 -3.59 11.00 -1.14
N PRO A 49 -3.66 10.63 -2.44
CA PRO A 49 -4.92 10.45 -3.14
C PRO A 49 -5.64 9.18 -2.68
N SER A 50 -6.97 9.21 -2.58
CA SER A 50 -7.75 8.03 -2.22
C SER A 50 -7.71 6.99 -3.35
N PRO A 51 -7.32 5.73 -3.09
CA PRO A 51 -7.31 4.68 -4.10
C PRO A 51 -8.71 4.09 -4.35
N VAL A 52 -9.72 4.47 -3.57
CA VAL A 52 -11.11 3.98 -3.66
C VAL A 52 -12.11 5.10 -3.39
N SER A 53 -13.35 4.93 -3.84
CA SER A 53 -14.49 5.79 -3.47
C SER A 53 -15.28 5.17 -2.32
N GLY A 54 -15.78 5.98 -1.41
CA GLY A 54 -16.58 5.47 -0.28
C GLY A 54 -16.86 6.49 0.81
N GLU A 55 -17.24 5.99 1.97
CA GLU A 55 -17.49 6.77 3.17
C GLU A 55 -16.49 6.39 4.27
N ILE A 56 -15.87 7.39 4.91
CA ILE A 56 -14.96 7.16 6.02
C ILE A 56 -15.77 6.69 7.24
N ILE A 57 -15.60 5.44 7.64
CA ILE A 57 -16.35 4.84 8.77
C ILE A 57 -15.50 4.71 10.04
N GLY A 58 -14.18 4.86 9.92
CA GLY A 58 -13.28 4.78 11.06
C GLY A 58 -11.92 5.39 10.78
N ILE A 59 -11.37 6.02 11.80
CA ILE A 59 -9.98 6.50 11.82
C ILE A 59 -9.40 6.09 13.17
N ARG A 60 -8.26 5.43 13.16
CA ARG A 60 -7.57 5.00 14.37
C ARG A 60 -6.10 5.34 14.29
N GLU A 61 -5.58 5.96 15.34
CA GLU A 61 -4.15 6.13 15.52
C GLU A 61 -3.51 4.83 16.02
N VAL A 62 -2.37 4.49 15.45
CA VAL A 62 -1.50 3.39 15.89
C VAL A 62 -0.26 4.04 16.48
N ASN A 63 -0.27 4.16 17.82
CA ASN A 63 0.80 4.78 18.58
C ASN A 63 1.75 3.68 19.05
N ARG A 64 3.00 3.69 18.57
CA ARG A 64 4.20 3.08 19.19
C ARG A 64 5.24 2.77 18.13
N PHE A 65 6.19 3.68 17.98
CA PHE A 65 7.50 3.33 17.45
C PHE A 65 8.53 3.92 18.38
N GLN A 66 9.17 3.08 19.19
CA GLN A 66 10.33 3.50 19.97
C GLN A 66 11.58 3.15 19.17
N HIS A 67 12.50 4.11 19.07
CA HIS A 67 13.87 3.93 18.57
C HIS A 67 13.97 3.30 17.17
N ARG A 68 13.62 4.07 16.13
CA ARG A 68 14.08 3.78 14.76
C ARG A 68 15.43 4.45 14.54
N ASP A 69 16.31 3.81 13.78
CA ASP A 69 17.62 4.37 13.36
C ASP A 69 17.48 5.45 12.26
N PHE A 70 16.27 5.93 12.01
CA PHE A 70 15.96 6.98 11.05
C PHE A 70 14.75 7.80 11.50
N GLU A 71 14.63 9.04 11.00
CA GLU A 71 13.51 9.92 11.27
C GLU A 71 12.20 9.36 10.69
N CYS A 72 11.21 9.11 11.56
CA CYS A 72 9.89 8.64 11.17
C CYS A 72 8.79 9.34 11.98
N SER A 73 7.53 9.17 11.55
CA SER A 73 6.37 9.61 12.32
C SER A 73 6.21 8.79 13.60
N ASP A 74 5.89 9.46 14.71
CA ASP A 74 5.63 8.80 16.02
C ASP A 74 4.37 7.91 16.00
N LYS A 75 3.51 8.12 15.00
CA LYS A 75 2.23 7.46 14.84
C LYS A 75 2.04 6.98 13.41
N ASP A 76 1.32 5.88 13.28
CA ASP A 76 0.66 5.49 12.04
C ASP A 76 -0.85 5.58 12.19
N TYR A 77 -1.59 5.38 11.10
CA TYR A 77 -3.02 5.57 11.06
C TYR A 77 -3.66 4.42 10.27
N VAL A 78 -4.80 3.97 10.77
CA VAL A 78 -5.73 3.12 10.05
C VAL A 78 -6.91 3.97 9.64
N ILE A 79 -7.18 4.06 8.35
CA ILE A 79 -8.40 4.67 7.81
C ILE A 79 -9.28 3.54 7.26
N LEU A 80 -10.52 3.49 7.71
CA LEU A 80 -11.51 2.52 7.24
C LEU A 80 -12.54 3.23 6.37
N ILE A 81 -12.74 2.70 5.17
CA ILE A 81 -13.64 3.26 4.17
C ILE A 81 -14.68 2.19 3.83
N ARG A 82 -15.96 2.45 4.05
CA ARG A 82 -17.02 1.61 3.49
C ARG A 82 -17.07 1.85 1.99
N SER A 83 -16.83 0.82 1.20
CA SER A 83 -16.73 0.96 -0.25
C SER A 83 -18.05 1.44 -0.86
N LEU A 84 -17.95 2.36 -1.82
CA LEU A 84 -19.11 2.81 -2.60
C LEU A 84 -19.58 1.73 -3.59
N GLU A 85 -18.64 0.98 -4.15
CA GLU A 85 -18.90 -0.06 -5.17
C GLU A 85 -19.45 -1.35 -4.56
N ASN A 86 -19.00 -1.71 -3.36
CA ASN A 86 -19.56 -2.81 -2.58
C ASN A 86 -19.68 -2.44 -1.10
N ARG A 87 -20.90 -2.13 -0.66
CA ARG A 87 -21.18 -1.68 0.71
C ARG A 87 -20.99 -2.74 1.78
N ASP A 88 -20.91 -4.01 1.39
CA ASP A 88 -20.64 -5.14 2.29
C ASP A 88 -19.13 -5.32 2.54
N LYS A 89 -18.29 -4.44 1.99
CA LYS A 89 -16.84 -4.47 2.15
C LYS A 89 -16.32 -3.15 2.74
N THR A 90 -15.27 -3.30 3.54
CA THR A 90 -14.50 -2.19 4.10
C THR A 90 -13.11 -2.19 3.49
N VAL A 91 -12.61 -1.03 3.09
CA VAL A 91 -11.24 -0.84 2.64
C VAL A 91 -10.43 -0.27 3.80
N LYS A 92 -9.33 -0.95 4.15
CA LYS A 92 -8.38 -0.51 5.16
C LYS A 92 -7.21 0.16 4.46
N ILE A 93 -6.89 1.38 4.88
CA ILE A 93 -5.76 2.18 4.40
C ILE A 93 -4.77 2.39 5.55
N LEU A 94 -3.48 2.18 5.30
CA LEU A 94 -2.38 2.48 6.25
C LEU A 94 -1.41 3.52 5.66
N HIS A 95 -0.51 4.03 6.52
CA HIS A 95 0.62 4.90 6.15
C HIS A 95 0.21 6.27 5.60
N VAL A 96 -1.02 6.69 5.93
CA VAL A 96 -1.57 8.00 5.55
C VAL A 96 -2.12 8.70 6.78
N LYS A 97 -1.55 9.86 7.12
CA LYS A 97 -2.13 10.74 8.15
C LYS A 97 -3.41 11.37 7.60
N PRO A 98 -4.59 11.07 8.16
CA PRO A 98 -5.86 11.52 7.61
C PRO A 98 -6.01 13.04 7.68
N THR A 99 -6.57 13.63 6.62
CA THR A 99 -7.08 15.01 6.64
C THR A 99 -8.61 15.08 6.57
N VAL A 100 -9.25 13.91 6.43
CA VAL A 100 -10.70 13.72 6.43
C VAL A 100 -11.22 13.33 7.81
N LYS A 101 -12.55 13.34 7.99
CA LYS A 101 -13.23 12.94 9.22
C LYS A 101 -14.17 11.76 8.96
N VAL A 102 -14.49 10.99 10.00
CA VAL A 102 -15.53 9.97 9.95
C VAL A 102 -16.86 10.59 9.49
N GLY A 103 -17.58 9.91 8.61
CA GLY A 103 -18.80 10.36 7.93
C GLY A 103 -18.54 11.11 6.61
N ALA A 104 -17.30 11.49 6.31
CA ALA A 104 -16.97 12.12 5.03
C ALA A 104 -17.13 11.11 3.87
N LYS A 105 -17.66 11.58 2.75
CA LYS A 105 -17.60 10.88 1.46
C LYS A 105 -16.33 11.29 0.74
N ILE A 106 -15.68 10.32 0.11
CA ILE A 106 -14.46 10.52 -0.66
C ILE A 106 -14.58 9.80 -2.00
N ASN A 107 -14.11 10.44 -3.07
CA ASN A 107 -14.01 9.84 -4.39
C ASN A 107 -12.57 9.41 -4.67
N VAL A 108 -12.39 8.44 -5.57
CA VAL A 108 -11.09 8.06 -6.12
C VAL A 108 -10.32 9.31 -6.58
N GLY A 109 -9.06 9.40 -6.16
CA GLY A 109 -8.15 10.50 -6.50
C GLY A 109 -8.24 11.72 -5.59
N GLU A 110 -9.33 11.89 -4.83
CA GLU A 110 -9.44 12.99 -3.86
C GLU A 110 -8.47 12.80 -2.69
N LYS A 111 -8.01 13.90 -2.10
CA LYS A 111 -7.06 13.86 -0.98
C LYS A 111 -7.71 13.27 0.27
N ILE A 112 -7.27 12.07 0.66
CA ILE A 112 -7.71 11.43 1.91
C ILE A 112 -6.81 11.80 3.10
N GLY A 113 -5.55 12.17 2.82
CA GLY A 113 -4.60 12.53 3.85
C GLY A 113 -3.24 12.97 3.32
N ILE A 114 -2.22 12.74 4.13
CA ILE A 114 -0.82 13.06 3.88
C ILE A 114 0.01 11.78 4.01
N LEU A 115 0.90 11.53 3.04
CA LEU A 115 1.85 10.42 3.09
C LEU A 115 2.82 10.62 4.25
N ILE A 116 2.96 9.62 5.12
CA ILE A 116 3.86 9.68 6.28
C ILE A 116 4.97 8.64 6.17
N ARG A 117 6.13 8.96 6.74
CA ARG A 117 7.19 7.98 6.94
C ARG A 117 6.83 7.15 8.16
N SER A 118 6.12 6.04 7.95
CA SER A 118 5.65 5.18 9.02
C SER A 118 6.81 4.56 9.79
N GLY A 119 6.64 4.36 11.09
CA GLY A 119 7.56 3.56 11.89
C GLY A 119 7.44 2.04 11.65
N PHE A 120 6.62 1.58 10.71
CA PHE A 120 6.66 0.22 10.16
C PHE A 120 7.58 0.09 8.93
N PHE A 121 8.01 1.19 8.33
CA PHE A 121 8.89 1.18 7.16
C PHE A 121 10.32 0.85 7.52
N ASP A 122 11.18 0.57 6.55
CA ASP A 122 12.63 0.70 6.69
C ASP A 122 13.11 2.01 6.05
N PHE A 123 14.38 2.36 6.27
CA PHE A 123 14.86 3.67 5.85
C PHE A 123 14.85 3.88 4.33
N TRP A 124 14.88 2.78 3.55
CA TRP A 124 14.82 2.74 2.08
C TRP A 124 13.40 2.59 1.52
N THR A 125 12.36 2.52 2.36
CA THR A 125 10.99 2.35 1.89
C THR A 125 10.44 3.66 1.33
N ASP A 126 10.05 3.66 0.06
CA ASP A 126 9.36 4.77 -0.59
C ASP A 126 7.97 5.02 0.05
N PRO A 127 7.48 6.27 0.05
CA PRO A 127 6.13 6.59 0.51
C PRO A 127 5.07 5.87 -0.32
N HIS A 128 4.11 5.26 0.36
CA HIS A 128 3.01 4.56 -0.27
C HIS A 128 1.76 4.54 0.59
N ILE A 129 0.66 4.15 -0.04
CA ILE A 129 -0.65 3.90 0.54
C ILE A 129 -0.86 2.39 0.52
N HIS A 130 -0.86 1.76 1.68
CA HIS A 130 -1.17 0.35 1.79
C HIS A 130 -2.69 0.15 1.79
N VAL A 131 -3.19 -0.77 0.97
CA VAL A 131 -4.62 -1.01 0.77
C VAL A 131 -4.96 -2.48 1.00
N GLU A 132 -5.94 -2.76 1.87
CA GLU A 132 -6.57 -4.08 1.99
C GLU A 132 -8.09 -3.97 1.81
N VAL A 133 -8.71 -4.99 1.20
CA VAL A 133 -10.17 -5.17 1.21
C VAL A 133 -10.54 -6.16 2.31
N ARG A 134 -11.54 -5.81 3.13
CA ARG A 134 -11.87 -6.46 4.39
C ARG A 134 -13.37 -6.72 4.52
N ASN A 135 -13.72 -7.74 5.29
CA ASN A 135 -15.07 -7.88 5.82
C ASN A 135 -15.30 -6.88 6.97
N PRO A 136 -16.47 -6.22 7.07
CA PRO A 136 -16.76 -5.18 8.07
C PRO A 136 -16.67 -5.63 9.53
N GLU A 137 -16.82 -6.92 9.80
CA GLU A 137 -16.78 -7.52 11.15
C GLU A 137 -15.35 -7.64 11.69
N ASP A 138 -14.35 -7.67 10.80
CA ASP A 138 -12.94 -7.72 11.15
C ASP A 138 -12.08 -6.81 10.25
N PRO A 139 -12.26 -5.47 10.31
CA PRO A 139 -11.63 -4.58 9.36
C PRO A 139 -10.22 -4.13 9.78
N ILE A 140 -9.79 -4.42 11.02
CA ILE A 140 -8.55 -3.86 11.61
C ILE A 140 -7.43 -4.90 11.76
N ARG A 141 -7.73 -6.19 11.91
CA ARG A 141 -6.71 -7.20 12.19
C ARG A 141 -5.70 -7.33 11.03
N ALA A 142 -4.50 -7.79 11.38
CA ALA A 142 -3.39 -7.95 10.43
C ALA A 142 -3.61 -9.08 9.41
N ARG A 143 -4.53 -10.02 9.66
CA ARG A 143 -4.88 -11.15 8.77
C ARG A 143 -6.36 -11.15 8.47
N GLY A 144 -6.79 -11.95 7.50
CA GLY A 144 -8.21 -12.06 7.09
C GLY A 144 -8.62 -11.10 5.98
N GLY A 145 -7.66 -10.57 5.23
CA GLY A 145 -7.93 -9.73 4.07
C GLY A 145 -8.46 -10.55 2.91
N CYS A 146 -9.30 -9.95 2.08
CA CYS A 146 -9.77 -10.57 0.86
C CYS A 146 -8.64 -10.60 -0.17
N ARG A 147 -8.58 -11.67 -0.98
CA ARG A 147 -7.56 -11.77 -2.02
C ARG A 147 -7.76 -10.70 -3.07
N ILE A 148 -6.72 -9.97 -3.38
CA ILE A 148 -6.66 -8.91 -4.38
C ILE A 148 -6.01 -9.49 -5.65
N LYS A 149 -6.60 -9.17 -6.80
CA LYS A 149 -6.07 -9.53 -8.12
C LYS A 149 -5.65 -8.27 -8.85
N GLY A 150 -4.47 -8.29 -9.47
CA GLY A 150 -4.02 -7.24 -10.38
C GLY A 150 -4.85 -7.23 -11.66
N THR A 151 -4.94 -6.07 -12.31
CA THR A 151 -5.62 -5.94 -13.61
C THR A 151 -4.67 -6.11 -14.80
N ILE A 152 -3.36 -6.08 -14.55
CA ILE A 152 -2.36 -6.38 -15.57
C ILE A 152 -2.30 -7.90 -15.72
N GLU A 153 -2.65 -8.38 -16.91
CA GLU A 153 -2.35 -9.75 -17.31
C GLU A 153 -0.87 -9.81 -17.65
N ILE A 154 -0.13 -10.62 -16.91
CA ILE A 154 1.25 -10.98 -17.26
C ILE A 154 1.11 -12.04 -18.34
N ASP A 155 1.61 -11.75 -19.53
CA ASP A 155 1.59 -12.66 -20.66
C ASP A 155 2.24 -13.99 -20.25
N SER A 156 1.50 -15.10 -20.38
CA SER A 156 2.01 -16.44 -20.07
C SER A 156 3.11 -16.87 -21.03
N ASP A 157 3.23 -16.20 -22.17
CA ASP A 157 4.26 -16.43 -23.19
C ASP A 157 5.52 -15.58 -22.94
N LEU A 158 5.59 -14.84 -21.82
CA LEU A 158 6.89 -14.41 -21.32
C LEU A 158 7.70 -15.68 -21.11
N ASP A 159 8.82 -15.80 -21.83
CA ASP A 159 9.89 -16.74 -21.53
C ASP A 159 10.31 -16.48 -20.08
N LEU A 160 9.60 -17.11 -19.14
CA LEU A 160 9.96 -17.16 -17.74
C LEU A 160 11.25 -17.96 -17.72
N VAL A 161 12.35 -17.25 -17.94
CA VAL A 161 13.67 -17.78 -17.70
C VAL A 161 13.62 -18.24 -16.26
N ASP A 162 13.76 -19.54 -16.06
CA ASP A 162 13.86 -20.14 -14.74
C ASP A 162 15.19 -19.63 -14.14
N LEU A 163 15.12 -18.41 -13.60
CA LEU A 163 16.23 -17.68 -13.00
C LEU A 163 16.52 -18.37 -11.68
N THR A 164 17.17 -19.53 -11.79
CA THR A 164 17.73 -20.27 -10.65
C THR A 164 18.82 -19.46 -9.95
N SER A 165 19.35 -18.41 -10.60
CA SER A 165 20.24 -17.43 -10.00
C SER A 165 20.13 -16.07 -10.69
N ILE A 166 20.16 -14.99 -9.90
CA ILE A 166 20.36 -13.61 -10.36
C ILE A 166 21.84 -13.29 -10.15
N LYS A 167 22.52 -12.76 -11.18
CA LYS A 167 23.91 -12.29 -11.09
C LYS A 167 23.96 -10.77 -11.26
N GLY A 168 24.96 -10.15 -10.67
CA GLY A 168 25.14 -8.71 -10.73
C GLY A 168 26.36 -8.24 -9.97
N THR A 169 26.75 -6.99 -10.21
CA THR A 169 27.89 -6.35 -9.54
C THR A 169 27.40 -5.58 -8.32
N VAL A 170 28.04 -5.78 -7.16
CA VAL A 170 27.79 -4.94 -5.97
C VAL A 170 28.36 -3.54 -6.24
N VAL A 171 27.49 -2.54 -6.34
CA VAL A 171 27.87 -1.15 -6.65
C VAL A 171 27.95 -0.25 -5.42
N ASP A 172 27.27 -0.62 -4.33
CA ASP A 172 27.42 0.01 -3.02
C ASP A 172 27.17 -1.03 -1.92
N SER A 173 27.81 -0.84 -0.78
CA SER A 173 27.58 -1.66 0.40
C SER A 173 27.65 -0.80 1.66
N LYS A 174 26.60 -0.90 2.46
CA LYS A 174 26.47 -0.32 3.79
C LYS A 174 26.36 -1.45 4.81
N ARG A 175 26.40 -1.11 6.09
CA ARG A 175 26.19 -2.09 7.17
C ARG A 175 24.83 -2.79 7.02
N GLU A 176 23.83 -2.07 6.51
CA GLU A 176 22.44 -2.52 6.45
C GLU A 176 22.03 -3.13 5.10
N TYR A 177 22.72 -2.82 4.00
CA TYR A 177 22.32 -3.29 2.65
C TYR A 177 23.49 -3.28 1.65
N SER A 178 23.32 -4.01 0.56
CA SER A 178 24.16 -3.91 -0.64
C SER A 178 23.29 -3.63 -1.87
N LEU A 179 23.72 -2.70 -2.72
CA LEU A 179 23.09 -2.45 -4.02
C LEU A 179 23.77 -3.33 -5.06
N ILE A 180 22.98 -4.10 -5.79
CA ILE A 180 23.46 -4.98 -6.86
C ILE A 180 22.90 -4.44 -8.17
N ALA A 181 23.78 -4.08 -9.09
CA ALA A 181 23.42 -3.83 -10.48
C ALA A 181 23.32 -5.18 -11.20
N PRO A 182 22.12 -5.64 -11.60
CA PRO A 182 21.96 -6.93 -12.25
C PRO A 182 22.68 -6.96 -13.60
N GLU A 183 23.37 -8.07 -13.87
CA GLU A 183 23.84 -8.42 -15.21
C GLU A 183 22.62 -8.95 -15.97
N MET A 184 22.16 -8.18 -16.97
CA MET A 184 21.11 -8.65 -17.89
C MET A 184 21.68 -9.60 -18.93
#